data_AF-A0A4V6S0Y5-F1
#
_entry.id   AF-A0A4V6S0Y5-F1
#
_cell.length_a   1.000
_cell.length_b   1.000
_cell.length_c   1.000
_cell.angle_alpha   90.00
_cell.angle_beta   90.00
_cell.angle_gamma   90.00
#
_symmetry.space_group_name_H-M   'P 1'
#
loop_
_entity.id
_entity.type
_entity.pdbx_description
1 polymer ?
#
loop_
_entity_poly.entity_id
_entity_poly.type
_entity_poly.pdbx_seq_one_letter_code
_entity_poly.pdbx_strand_id
1 'polypeptide(L)'
;MRGQVRSATKRNENPACASHQPESSQQFGMCSRAVFRCFRWLERAVDKITGAAGPLFVTLAVVLITLGIFCFLPLDALIAFNLLGHYYLACTVSPGFVEGPSRVEGKGLFWARRQKVLRAGGACVLLFFFYVQGHALIACTLVAYLVLSTFCFAVLGYEKIWEAMGFSYTWAHWTPEVLFSLIYILCVVLCFAVGVMLLWHVWSICVAETSVENHDHDVYRRFAKERGQTFENSFDLGKLKNLELFFNLGEGGYSYTSLLLPLRVMPYTDGRTWARRLGYATHRGVQPGEELTDDDDDDDDEA
;
A
#
# COMPACT_ATOMS: atom_id res chain seq x y z
N MET A 1 10.50 -70.75 -33.76
CA MET A 1 10.66 -71.04 -32.33
C MET A 1 9.47 -70.39 -31.63
N ARG A 2 8.29 -71.02 -31.49
CA ARG A 2 7.85 -72.12 -30.60
C ARG A 2 8.24 -71.93 -29.12
N GLY A 3 7.19 -71.80 -28.30
CA GLY A 3 7.18 -71.77 -26.82
C GLY A 3 6.01 -70.89 -26.36
N GLN A 4 4.73 -71.29 -26.47
CA GLN A 4 3.97 -72.14 -25.52
C GLN A 4 4.09 -71.59 -24.08
N VAL A 5 3.02 -71.20 -23.36
CA VAL A 5 2.01 -72.08 -22.76
C VAL A 5 0.83 -71.25 -22.21
N ARG A 6 -0.36 -71.87 -22.26
CA ARG A 6 -1.68 -71.49 -21.73
C ARG A 6 -1.68 -71.26 -20.21
N SER A 7 -2.59 -70.43 -19.68
CA SER A 7 -3.80 -70.89 -18.95
C SER A 7 -4.38 -69.84 -17.99
N ALA A 8 -5.68 -69.60 -18.15
CA ALA A 8 -6.73 -69.31 -17.15
C ALA A 8 -6.42 -68.29 -16.03
N THR A 9 -7.20 -67.23 -15.90
CA THR A 9 -8.46 -67.33 -15.14
C THR A 9 -9.47 -66.25 -15.57
N LYS A 10 -10.67 -66.70 -15.93
CA LYS A 10 -11.90 -65.91 -16.09
C LYS A 10 -12.33 -65.32 -14.74
N ARG A 11 -12.71 -64.04 -14.72
CA ARG A 11 -13.82 -63.51 -13.89
C ARG A 11 -14.38 -62.29 -14.62
N ASN A 12 -15.24 -62.52 -15.59
CA ASN A 12 -16.70 -62.38 -15.49
C ASN A 12 -17.10 -60.95 -15.11
N GLU A 13 -17.42 -60.19 -16.16
CA GLU A 13 -18.12 -58.92 -16.11
C GLU A 13 -19.45 -59.08 -15.38
N ASN A 14 -19.77 -58.13 -14.51
CA ASN A 14 -21.15 -57.88 -14.10
C ASN A 14 -21.36 -56.36 -14.06
N PRO A 15 -22.36 -55.81 -14.78
CA PRO A 15 -22.60 -54.37 -14.85
C PRO A 15 -23.54 -53.99 -13.72
N ALA A 16 -23.00 -53.70 -12.53
CA ALA A 16 -23.79 -53.21 -11.41
C ALA A 16 -22.91 -52.47 -10.40
N CYS A 17 -22.53 -51.24 -10.71
CA CYS A 17 -22.13 -50.27 -9.69
C CYS A 17 -22.45 -48.85 -10.15
N ALA A 18 -23.74 -48.60 -10.37
CA ALA A 18 -24.30 -47.27 -10.17
C ALA A 18 -24.39 -47.07 -8.64
N SER A 19 -23.27 -46.69 -8.02
CA SER A 19 -23.24 -46.29 -6.61
C SER A 19 -23.33 -44.77 -6.53
N HIS A 20 -24.46 -44.32 -5.97
CA HIS A 20 -24.68 -43.03 -5.33
C HIS A 20 -23.39 -42.27 -4.96
N GLN A 21 -23.10 -41.19 -5.68
CA GLN A 21 -22.30 -40.12 -5.12
C GLN A 21 -23.11 -39.43 -4.01
N PRO A 22 -22.54 -39.12 -2.84
CA PRO A 22 -23.26 -38.49 -1.75
C PRO A 22 -23.62 -37.03 -2.13
N GLU A 23 -24.92 -36.69 -2.08
CA GLU A 23 -25.44 -35.33 -2.33
C GLU A 23 -24.80 -34.24 -1.45
N SER A 24 -24.15 -34.63 -0.34
CA SER A 24 -23.48 -33.71 0.60
C SER A 24 -22.31 -32.94 -0.01
N SER A 25 -21.60 -33.50 -1.01
CA SER A 25 -20.46 -32.84 -1.67
C SER A 25 -20.89 -31.73 -2.63
N GLN A 26 -22.01 -31.92 -3.34
CA GLN A 26 -22.57 -30.90 -4.24
C GLN A 26 -23.29 -29.78 -3.46
N GLN A 27 -23.92 -30.12 -2.33
CA GLN A 27 -24.61 -29.15 -1.48
C GLN A 27 -23.64 -28.20 -0.76
N PHE A 28 -22.46 -28.69 -0.34
CA PHE A 28 -21.38 -27.84 0.20
C PHE A 28 -20.83 -26.83 -0.83
N GLY A 29 -20.72 -27.23 -2.10
CA GLY A 29 -20.27 -26.37 -3.19
C GLY A 29 -21.29 -25.29 -3.61
N MET A 30 -22.58 -25.55 -3.48
CA MET A 30 -23.64 -24.58 -3.76
C MET A 30 -23.80 -23.53 -2.66
N CYS A 31 -23.73 -23.94 -1.39
CA CYS A 31 -23.78 -23.01 -0.25
C CYS A 31 -22.56 -22.08 -0.23
N SER A 32 -21.35 -22.59 -0.49
CA SER A 32 -20.15 -21.74 -0.57
C SER A 32 -20.23 -20.74 -1.73
N ARG A 33 -20.67 -21.18 -2.92
CA ARG A 33 -20.86 -20.28 -4.09
C ARG A 33 -21.94 -19.22 -3.89
N ALA A 34 -22.94 -19.46 -3.06
CA ALA A 34 -23.94 -18.46 -2.69
C ALA A 34 -23.36 -17.45 -1.69
N VAL A 35 -22.64 -17.91 -0.67
CA VAL A 35 -21.96 -17.04 0.31
C VAL A 35 -20.92 -16.15 -0.37
N PHE A 36 -20.10 -16.70 -1.28
CA PHE A 36 -19.14 -15.92 -2.07
C PHE A 36 -19.78 -14.89 -3.00
N ARG A 37 -21.02 -15.13 -3.45
CA ARG A 37 -21.77 -14.15 -4.27
C ARG A 37 -22.36 -13.04 -3.41
N CYS A 38 -22.93 -13.36 -2.24
CA CYS A 38 -23.36 -12.35 -1.28
C CYS A 38 -22.18 -11.50 -0.80
N PHE A 39 -21.04 -12.12 -0.50
CA PHE A 39 -19.83 -11.43 -0.09
C PHE A 39 -19.32 -10.48 -1.19
N ARG A 40 -19.21 -10.94 -2.44
CA ARG A 40 -18.81 -10.07 -3.56
C ARG A 40 -19.80 -8.96 -3.88
N TRP A 41 -21.11 -9.19 -3.67
CA TRP A 41 -22.10 -8.13 -3.81
C TRP A 41 -21.96 -7.09 -2.69
N LEU A 42 -21.72 -7.56 -1.45
CA LEU A 42 -21.45 -6.71 -0.30
C LEU A 42 -20.17 -5.90 -0.50
N GLU A 43 -19.08 -6.50 -0.97
CA GLU A 43 -17.84 -5.78 -1.33
C GLU A 43 -18.13 -4.68 -2.34
N ARG A 44 -18.81 -4.99 -3.45
CA ARG A 44 -19.15 -3.97 -4.45
C ARG A 44 -20.07 -2.86 -3.92
N ALA A 45 -20.98 -3.21 -3.00
CA ALA A 45 -21.85 -2.23 -2.37
C ALA A 45 -21.05 -1.33 -1.41
N VAL A 46 -20.16 -1.93 -0.60
CA VAL A 46 -19.24 -1.22 0.29
C VAL A 46 -18.29 -0.35 -0.53
N ASP A 47 -17.69 -0.82 -1.61
CA ASP A 47 -16.82 -0.04 -2.48
C ASP A 47 -17.55 1.11 -3.16
N LYS A 48 -18.80 0.91 -3.56
CA LYS A 48 -19.63 1.96 -4.15
C LYS A 48 -20.04 3.01 -3.11
N ILE A 49 -20.38 2.58 -1.90
CA ILE A 49 -20.72 3.48 -0.78
C ILE A 49 -19.47 4.22 -0.33
N THR A 50 -18.34 3.56 -0.16
CA THR A 50 -17.08 4.13 0.30
C THR A 50 -16.47 5.03 -0.76
N GLY A 51 -16.58 4.65 -2.04
CA GLY A 51 -16.18 5.48 -3.19
C GLY A 51 -17.05 6.73 -3.34
N ALA A 52 -18.35 6.65 -3.10
CA ALA A 52 -19.26 7.81 -3.14
C ALA A 52 -19.20 8.65 -1.86
N ALA A 53 -18.92 8.04 -0.71
CA ALA A 53 -18.73 8.71 0.58
C ALA A 53 -17.35 9.37 0.68
N GLY A 54 -16.36 8.92 -0.09
CA GLY A 54 -15.00 9.49 -0.13
C GLY A 54 -15.01 11.01 -0.27
N PRO A 55 -15.61 11.59 -1.33
CA PRO A 55 -15.70 13.04 -1.49
C PRO A 55 -16.42 13.74 -0.33
N LEU A 56 -17.50 13.18 0.21
CA LEU A 56 -18.24 13.77 1.32
C LEU A 56 -17.46 13.73 2.64
N PHE A 57 -16.84 12.60 2.96
CA PHE A 57 -15.99 12.42 4.14
C PHE A 57 -14.78 13.36 4.09
N VAL A 58 -14.16 13.48 2.92
CA VAL A 58 -13.08 14.42 2.65
C VAL A 58 -13.56 15.86 2.84
N THR A 59 -14.69 16.24 2.23
CA THR A 59 -15.17 17.62 2.29
C THR A 59 -15.54 17.98 3.73
N LEU A 60 -16.20 17.07 4.44
CA LEU A 60 -16.50 17.19 5.87
C LEU A 60 -15.21 17.34 6.69
N ALA A 61 -14.21 16.49 6.45
CA ALA A 61 -12.92 16.57 7.11
C ALA A 61 -12.23 17.91 6.84
N VAL A 62 -12.22 18.39 5.59
CA VAL A 62 -11.65 19.70 5.22
C VAL A 62 -12.38 20.84 5.93
N VAL A 63 -13.71 20.79 6.04
CA VAL A 63 -14.53 21.79 6.76
C VAL A 63 -14.24 21.76 8.25
N LEU A 64 -14.20 20.58 8.87
CA LEU A 64 -13.89 20.41 10.29
C LEU A 64 -12.45 20.85 10.60
N ILE A 65 -11.51 20.55 9.70
CA ILE A 65 -10.11 20.97 9.80
C ILE A 65 -9.99 22.48 9.64
N THR A 66 -10.67 23.11 8.67
CA THR A 66 -10.63 24.58 8.51
C THR A 66 -11.27 25.32 9.68
N LEU A 67 -12.37 24.80 10.25
CA LEU A 67 -12.94 25.30 11.50
C LEU A 67 -11.99 25.12 12.69
N GLY A 68 -11.27 24.00 12.76
CA GLY A 68 -10.23 23.76 13.77
C GLY A 68 -9.04 24.71 13.64
N ILE A 69 -8.53 24.92 12.42
CA ILE A 69 -7.42 25.86 12.14
C ILE A 69 -7.74 27.28 12.60
N PHE A 70 -8.97 27.73 12.39
CA PHE A 70 -9.38 29.08 12.77
C PHE A 70 -9.43 29.29 14.30
N CYS A 71 -9.55 28.19 15.07
CA CYS A 71 -9.66 28.21 16.52
C CYS A 71 -8.32 28.01 17.26
N PHE A 72 -7.24 27.56 16.60
CA PHE A 72 -5.99 27.16 17.26
C PHE A 72 -4.74 27.93 16.74
N LEU A 73 -3.69 27.88 17.56
CA LEU A 73 -2.43 28.65 17.47
C LEU A 73 -1.71 28.54 16.10
N PRO A 74 -0.80 29.48 15.77
CA PRO A 74 -0.12 29.54 14.45
C PRO A 74 0.65 28.26 14.05
N LEU A 75 1.04 27.42 15.01
CA LEU A 75 1.75 26.16 14.74
C LEU A 75 0.80 25.09 14.16
N ASP A 76 -0.39 24.92 14.73
CA ASP A 76 -1.38 23.94 14.26
C ASP A 76 -1.94 24.37 12.90
N ALA A 77 -2.12 25.67 12.69
CA ALA A 77 -2.50 26.22 11.39
C ALA A 77 -1.48 25.89 10.28
N LEU A 78 -0.18 25.93 10.60
CA LEU A 78 0.88 25.55 9.65
C LEU A 78 0.83 24.06 9.31
N ILE A 79 0.71 23.19 10.31
CA ILE A 79 0.62 21.74 10.12
C ILE A 79 -0.61 21.38 9.29
N ALA A 80 -1.74 22.02 9.58
CA ALA A 80 -2.99 21.73 8.90
C ALA A 80 -3.03 22.27 7.46
N PHE A 81 -2.45 23.45 7.19
CA PHE A 81 -2.25 23.94 5.83
C PHE A 81 -1.33 23.01 5.03
N ASN A 82 -0.28 22.50 5.67
CA ASN A 82 0.62 21.53 5.09
C ASN A 82 -0.12 20.22 4.72
N LEU A 83 -0.90 19.68 5.66
CA LEU A 83 -1.74 18.51 5.46
C LEU A 83 -2.73 18.70 4.29
N LEU A 84 -3.38 19.86 4.20
CA LEU A 84 -4.27 20.20 3.08
C LEU A 84 -3.52 20.26 1.75
N GLY A 85 -2.29 20.78 1.73
CA GLY A 85 -1.44 20.78 0.55
C GLY A 85 -1.10 19.37 0.07
N HIS A 86 -0.68 18.48 0.99
CA HIS A 86 -0.42 17.07 0.67
C HIS A 86 -1.69 16.33 0.21
N TYR A 87 -2.82 16.62 0.85
CA TYR A 87 -4.11 16.06 0.48
C TYR A 87 -4.53 16.49 -0.94
N TYR A 88 -4.41 17.79 -1.24
CA TYR A 88 -4.66 18.33 -2.58
C TYR A 88 -3.75 17.68 -3.63
N LEU A 89 -2.47 17.48 -3.31
CA LEU A 89 -1.54 16.78 -4.21
C LEU A 89 -1.94 15.32 -4.43
N ALA A 90 -2.36 14.61 -3.38
CA ALA A 90 -2.80 13.22 -3.49
C ALA A 90 -4.02 13.10 -4.44
N CYS A 91 -4.95 14.05 -4.38
CA CYS A 91 -6.15 14.03 -5.24
C CYS A 91 -5.92 14.53 -6.67
N THR A 92 -4.99 15.45 -6.88
CA THR A 92 -4.81 16.10 -8.19
C THR A 92 -3.75 15.45 -9.08
N VAL A 93 -2.85 14.67 -8.49
CA VAL A 93 -1.85 13.93 -9.25
C VAL A 93 -2.53 12.67 -9.80
N SER A 94 -2.72 12.58 -11.12
CA SER A 94 -3.30 11.37 -11.73
C SER A 94 -2.38 10.14 -11.53
N PRO A 95 -2.91 8.91 -11.45
CA PRO A 95 -2.07 7.72 -11.45
C PRO A 95 -1.26 7.62 -12.75
N GLY A 96 -0.05 7.04 -12.67
CA GLY A 96 0.78 6.77 -13.85
C GLY A 96 0.37 5.43 -14.48
N PHE A 97 0.41 5.35 -15.81
CA PHE A 97 0.14 4.13 -16.57
C PHE A 97 1.41 3.62 -17.25
N VAL A 98 1.53 2.31 -17.40
CA VAL A 98 2.67 1.61 -18.01
C VAL A 98 2.99 2.13 -19.42
N GLU A 99 1.94 2.33 -20.22
CA GLU A 99 2.03 2.81 -21.60
C GLU A 99 2.13 4.34 -21.70
N GLY A 100 2.07 5.03 -20.56
CA GLY A 100 2.14 6.48 -20.50
C GLY A 100 3.55 7.00 -20.81
N PRO A 101 3.66 8.23 -21.36
CA PRO A 101 4.96 8.88 -21.49
C PRO A 101 5.60 9.10 -20.11
N SER A 102 6.92 9.05 -20.05
CA SER A 102 7.69 9.35 -18.83
C SER A 102 7.31 10.73 -18.28
N ARG A 103 7.08 10.86 -16.98
CA ARG A 103 6.76 12.15 -16.34
C ARG A 103 7.92 13.14 -16.54
N VAL A 104 7.61 14.30 -17.10
CA VAL A 104 8.57 15.39 -17.31
C VAL A 104 8.47 16.38 -16.14
N GLU A 105 9.58 16.97 -15.71
CA GLU A 105 9.56 17.94 -14.62
C GLU A 105 8.75 19.16 -15.08
N GLY A 106 7.71 19.52 -14.33
CA GLY A 106 6.96 20.73 -14.61
C GLY A 106 7.69 21.98 -14.12
N LYS A 107 7.38 23.12 -14.75
CA LYS A 107 7.83 24.44 -14.27
C LYS A 107 6.68 25.06 -13.48
N GLY A 108 6.83 25.23 -12.16
CA GLY A 108 5.81 25.86 -11.31
C GLY A 108 6.19 25.94 -9.83
N LEU A 109 5.41 26.70 -9.06
CA LEU A 109 5.63 26.91 -7.62
C LEU A 109 5.51 25.61 -6.80
N PHE A 110 4.65 24.69 -7.24
CA PHE A 110 4.42 23.39 -6.59
C PHE A 110 5.42 22.31 -6.98
N TRP A 111 6.49 22.64 -7.72
CA TRP A 111 7.52 21.67 -8.10
C TRP A 111 8.77 21.85 -7.24
N ALA A 112 9.24 20.76 -6.64
CA ALA A 112 10.51 20.76 -5.94
C ALA A 112 11.66 21.01 -6.92
N ARG A 113 12.66 21.81 -6.53
CA ARG A 113 13.85 22.03 -7.35
C ARG A 113 14.85 20.93 -7.09
N ARG A 114 15.23 20.21 -8.15
CA ARG A 114 16.29 19.21 -8.11
C ARG A 114 17.66 19.88 -8.00
N GLN A 115 18.58 19.27 -7.24
CA GLN A 115 19.99 19.66 -7.24
C GLN A 115 20.67 19.16 -8.53
N LYS A 116 21.58 19.95 -9.13
CA LYS A 116 22.19 19.64 -10.45
C LYS A 116 22.94 18.29 -10.42
N VAL A 117 22.75 17.47 -11.46
CA VAL A 117 23.06 16.02 -11.52
C VAL A 117 24.45 15.67 -12.07
N LEU A 118 25.08 14.62 -11.53
CA LEU A 118 26.03 13.73 -12.23
C LEU A 118 25.32 12.41 -12.59
N ARG A 119 25.41 12.00 -13.86
CA ARG A 119 24.73 10.83 -14.44
C ARG A 119 25.40 9.50 -14.05
N ALA A 120 24.59 8.51 -13.71
CA ALA A 120 24.81 7.08 -13.95
C ALA A 120 23.41 6.43 -14.04
N GLY A 121 23.08 5.46 -14.88
CA GLY A 121 23.80 4.49 -15.69
C GLY A 121 22.85 3.27 -15.75
N GLY A 122 22.65 2.70 -16.94
CA GLY A 122 21.50 1.86 -17.33
C GLY A 122 21.09 0.66 -16.47
N ALA A 123 19.84 0.22 -16.64
CA ALA A 123 19.37 -1.13 -16.32
C ALA A 123 18.06 -1.46 -17.07
N CYS A 124 17.67 -2.74 -17.09
CA CYS A 124 16.68 -3.38 -17.96
C CYS A 124 15.37 -3.78 -17.21
N VAL A 125 14.40 -4.22 -18.00
CA VAL A 125 12.93 -4.38 -17.85
C VAL A 125 12.44 -5.31 -16.72
N LEU A 126 11.40 -4.92 -15.97
CA LEU A 126 10.08 -5.60 -15.88
C LEU A 126 9.02 -4.79 -15.12
N LEU A 127 7.75 -5.12 -15.41
CA LEU A 127 6.49 -4.43 -15.13
C LEU A 127 5.91 -4.92 -13.78
N PHE A 128 5.63 -4.06 -12.80
CA PHE A 128 4.24 -3.70 -12.44
C PHE A 128 4.17 -2.40 -11.60
N PHE A 129 5.31 -1.75 -11.33
CA PHE A 129 5.46 -0.76 -10.24
C PHE A 129 5.40 0.72 -10.66
N PHE A 130 4.94 1.00 -11.87
CA PHE A 130 4.69 2.37 -12.37
C PHE A 130 3.71 3.18 -11.51
N TYR A 131 2.85 2.49 -10.78
CA TYR A 131 1.69 3.09 -10.13
C TYR A 131 2.04 3.91 -8.87
N VAL A 132 3.19 3.64 -8.25
CA VAL A 132 3.32 3.78 -6.79
C VAL A 132 4.24 4.90 -6.33
N GLN A 133 5.41 5.19 -6.89
CA GLN A 133 6.39 5.97 -6.08
C GLN A 133 6.05 7.46 -5.84
N GLY A 134 5.65 8.22 -6.86
CA GLY A 134 5.27 9.63 -6.66
C GLY A 134 4.01 9.79 -5.80
N HIS A 135 3.04 8.90 -6.00
CA HIS A 135 1.81 8.82 -5.20
C HIS A 135 2.08 8.34 -3.77
N ALA A 136 2.92 7.32 -3.60
CA ALA A 136 3.30 6.75 -2.32
C ALA A 136 4.17 7.72 -1.52
N LEU A 137 4.99 8.54 -2.16
CA LEU A 137 5.70 9.62 -1.46
C LEU A 137 4.72 10.65 -0.91
N ILE A 138 3.77 11.12 -1.74
CA ILE A 138 2.74 12.07 -1.31
C ILE A 138 1.84 11.44 -0.24
N ALA A 139 1.48 10.17 -0.37
CA ALA A 139 0.67 9.44 0.59
C ALA A 139 1.43 9.19 1.90
N CYS A 140 2.69 8.78 1.86
CA CYS A 140 3.51 8.58 3.07
C CYS A 140 3.71 9.89 3.83
N THR A 141 4.00 10.98 3.11
CA THR A 141 4.12 12.31 3.72
C THR A 141 2.78 12.78 4.29
N LEU A 142 1.67 12.63 3.55
CA LEU A 142 0.31 12.92 4.02
C LEU A 142 -0.03 12.16 5.31
N VAL A 143 0.18 10.84 5.33
CA VAL A 143 -0.10 9.97 6.47
C VAL A 143 0.78 10.35 7.67
N ALA A 144 2.05 10.68 7.45
CA ALA A 144 2.95 11.16 8.50
C ALA A 144 2.47 12.48 9.11
N TYR A 145 2.04 13.45 8.29
CA TYR A 145 1.48 14.71 8.77
C TYR A 145 0.13 14.52 9.48
N LEU A 146 -0.68 13.56 9.04
CA LEU A 146 -1.95 13.23 9.71
C LEU A 146 -1.70 12.69 11.12
N VAL A 147 -0.73 11.78 11.28
CA VAL A 147 -0.32 11.27 12.60
C VAL A 147 0.25 12.39 13.46
N LEU A 148 1.14 13.23 12.90
CA LEU A 148 1.71 14.36 13.64
C LEU A 148 0.64 15.35 14.10
N SER A 149 -0.30 15.71 13.23
CA SER A 149 -1.39 16.63 13.54
C SER A 149 -2.31 16.08 14.63
N THR A 150 -2.74 14.81 14.50
CA THR A 150 -3.61 14.17 15.50
C THR A 150 -2.89 13.96 16.84
N PHE A 151 -1.59 13.67 16.82
CA PHE A 151 -0.75 13.60 18.02
C PHE A 151 -0.63 14.96 18.72
N CYS A 152 -0.29 16.02 17.98
CA CYS A 152 -0.21 17.38 18.53
C CYS A 152 -1.54 17.81 19.15
N PHE A 153 -2.66 17.55 18.46
CA PHE A 153 -4.00 17.85 18.98
C PHE A 153 -4.31 17.07 20.27
N ALA A 154 -3.96 15.78 20.33
CA ALA A 154 -4.17 14.96 21.51
C ALA A 154 -3.33 15.44 22.72
N VAL A 155 -2.08 15.85 22.48
CA VAL A 155 -1.20 16.36 23.54
C VAL A 155 -1.69 17.72 24.05
N LEU A 156 -1.99 18.67 23.17
CA LEU A 156 -2.45 20.01 23.55
C LEU A 156 -3.87 19.98 24.15
N GLY A 157 -4.72 19.07 23.67
CA GLY A 157 -6.10 18.89 24.16
C GLY A 157 -6.19 18.11 25.48
N TYR A 158 -5.09 17.54 25.99
CA TYR A 158 -5.11 16.66 27.16
C TYR A 158 -5.65 17.34 28.42
N GLU A 159 -5.28 18.60 28.68
CA GLU A 159 -5.83 19.33 29.83
C GLU A 159 -7.31 19.67 29.62
N LYS A 160 -7.68 20.00 28.38
CA LYS A 160 -9.03 20.44 28.01
C LYS A 160 -10.06 19.32 28.02
N ILE A 161 -9.67 18.07 27.77
CA ILE A 161 -10.61 16.95 27.85
C ILE A 161 -11.04 16.67 29.31
N TRP A 162 -10.16 16.90 30.29
CA TRP A 162 -10.54 16.78 31.70
C TRP A 162 -11.51 17.87 32.14
N GLU A 163 -11.37 19.09 31.62
CA GLU A 163 -12.34 20.17 31.78
C GLU A 163 -13.70 19.80 31.13
N ALA A 164 -13.69 19.28 29.90
CA ALA A 164 -14.90 18.90 29.17
C ALA A 164 -15.68 17.73 29.79
N MET A 165 -14.99 16.82 30.48
CA MET A 165 -15.64 15.68 31.18
C MET A 165 -16.29 16.07 32.51
N GLY A 166 -16.27 17.36 32.89
CA GLY A 166 -16.97 17.87 34.08
C GLY A 166 -16.19 17.72 35.39
N PHE A 167 -14.89 17.43 35.34
CA PHE A 167 -14.03 17.39 36.53
C PHE A 167 -13.57 18.78 37.00
N SER A 168 -13.76 19.83 36.18
CA SER A 168 -13.49 21.23 36.54
C SER A 168 -14.58 22.18 36.02
N TYR A 169 -14.66 23.35 36.64
CA TYR A 169 -15.77 24.32 36.52
C TYR A 169 -16.11 24.76 35.07
N THR A 170 -17.36 25.22 34.91
CA THR A 170 -18.05 25.75 33.71
C THR A 170 -17.19 25.99 32.46
N TRP A 171 -17.48 25.21 31.41
CA TRP A 171 -16.87 25.34 30.08
C TRP A 171 -17.12 26.73 29.46
N ALA A 172 -16.08 27.56 29.42
CA ALA A 172 -16.15 28.94 28.93
C ALA A 172 -15.66 29.09 27.47
N HIS A 173 -15.71 28.01 26.68
CA HIS A 173 -15.26 28.01 25.28
C HIS A 173 -16.44 27.98 24.31
N TRP A 174 -16.20 28.50 23.09
CA TRP A 174 -17.21 28.62 22.03
C TRP A 174 -17.64 27.27 21.45
N THR A 175 -16.79 26.25 21.55
CA THR A 175 -17.06 24.90 21.05
C THR A 175 -17.93 24.14 22.05
N PRO A 176 -18.96 23.39 21.65
CA PRO A 176 -19.72 22.58 22.62
C PRO A 176 -18.87 21.42 23.16
N GLU A 177 -18.99 21.13 24.47
CA GLU A 177 -18.23 20.11 25.20
C GLU A 177 -18.26 18.73 24.53
N VAL A 178 -19.45 18.30 24.11
CA VAL A 178 -19.67 17.00 23.45
C VAL A 178 -18.90 16.93 22.13
N LEU A 179 -18.92 17.99 21.33
CA LEU A 179 -18.24 18.01 20.04
C LEU A 179 -16.72 17.95 20.21
N PHE A 180 -16.18 18.72 21.16
CA PHE A 180 -14.75 18.67 21.49
C PHE A 180 -14.34 17.27 21.95
N SER A 181 -15.11 16.66 22.85
CA SER A 181 -14.83 15.31 23.37
C SER A 181 -14.84 14.24 22.27
N LEU A 182 -15.80 14.30 21.35
CA LEU A 182 -15.87 13.38 20.22
C LEU A 182 -14.68 13.53 19.28
N ILE A 183 -14.28 14.77 18.95
CA ILE A 183 -13.12 15.06 18.10
C ILE A 183 -11.84 14.57 18.78
N TYR A 184 -11.68 14.81 20.08
CA TYR A 184 -10.51 14.35 20.84
C TYR A 184 -10.36 12.83 20.83
N ILE A 185 -11.44 12.09 21.14
CA ILE A 185 -11.44 10.63 21.09
C ILE A 185 -11.10 10.13 19.68
N LEU A 186 -11.68 10.74 18.64
CA LEU A 186 -11.39 10.42 17.25
C LEU A 186 -9.91 10.63 16.91
N CYS A 187 -9.32 11.77 17.30
CA CYS A 187 -7.90 12.05 17.08
C CYS A 187 -6.99 11.05 17.76
N VAL A 188 -7.29 10.64 18.99
CA VAL A 188 -6.51 9.61 19.71
C VAL A 188 -6.55 8.26 18.98
N VAL A 189 -7.75 7.82 18.57
CA VAL A 189 -7.91 6.55 17.83
C VAL A 189 -7.21 6.62 16.47
N LEU A 190 -7.36 7.72 15.73
CA LEU A 190 -6.68 7.91 14.45
C LEU A 190 -5.16 7.94 14.60
N CYS A 191 -4.65 8.65 15.61
CA CYS A 191 -3.21 8.70 15.88
C CYS A 191 -2.63 7.29 16.09
N PHE A 192 -3.31 6.43 16.83
CA PHE A 192 -2.86 5.06 17.06
C PHE A 192 -3.00 4.18 15.80
N ALA A 193 -4.20 4.14 15.21
CA ALA A 193 -4.48 3.26 14.07
C ALA A 193 -3.62 3.62 12.84
N VAL A 194 -3.59 4.90 12.49
CA VAL A 194 -2.82 5.40 11.35
C VAL A 194 -1.32 5.40 11.67
N GLY A 195 -0.94 5.60 12.94
CA GLY A 195 0.45 5.51 13.38
C GLY A 195 1.06 4.12 13.16
N VAL A 196 0.33 3.05 13.50
CA VAL A 196 0.78 1.66 13.24
C VAL A 196 0.92 1.40 11.74
N MET A 197 -0.04 1.86 10.94
CA MET A 197 0.02 1.75 9.48
C MET A 197 1.24 2.48 8.90
N LEU A 198 1.52 3.70 9.38
CA LEU A 198 2.70 4.47 8.95
C LEU A 198 4.01 3.73 9.27
N LEU A 199 4.14 3.19 10.49
CA LEU A 199 5.32 2.44 10.90
C LEU A 199 5.55 1.22 10.00
N TRP A 200 4.49 0.50 9.63
CA TRP A 200 4.56 -0.61 8.69
C TRP A 200 5.07 -0.16 7.32
N HIS A 201 4.54 0.93 6.77
CA HIS A 201 5.00 1.46 5.48
C HIS A 201 6.45 1.94 5.51
N VAL A 202 6.87 2.63 6.58
CA VAL A 202 8.26 3.05 6.76
C VAL A 202 9.19 1.83 6.83
N TRP A 203 8.79 0.77 7.54
CA TRP A 203 9.53 -0.48 7.58
C TRP A 203 9.64 -1.12 6.19
N SER A 204 8.53 -1.21 5.45
CA SER A 204 8.48 -1.74 4.08
C SER A 204 9.46 -1.01 3.16
N ILE A 205 9.48 0.34 3.24
CA ILE A 205 10.42 1.17 2.48
C ILE A 205 11.87 0.87 2.88
N CYS A 206 12.15 0.68 4.18
CA CYS A 206 13.50 0.36 4.65
C CYS A 206 14.00 -0.99 4.12
N VAL A 207 13.13 -1.96 3.87
CA VAL A 207 13.51 -3.29 3.33
C VAL A 207 13.45 -3.30 1.78
N ALA A 208 13.04 -2.19 1.17
CA ALA A 208 12.80 -2.08 -0.27
C ALA A 208 11.83 -3.17 -0.77
N GLU A 209 10.71 -3.32 -0.05
CA GLU A 209 9.62 -4.24 -0.39
C GLU A 209 8.32 -3.44 -0.50
N THR A 210 7.50 -3.76 -1.49
CA THR A 210 6.10 -3.31 -1.57
C THR A 210 5.16 -4.28 -0.83
N SER A 211 3.90 -3.90 -0.63
CA SER A 211 2.94 -4.78 0.05
C SER A 211 2.62 -6.06 -0.72
N VAL A 212 2.64 -6.01 -2.06
CA VAL A 212 2.45 -7.17 -2.93
C VAL A 212 3.70 -8.04 -2.87
N GLU A 213 4.88 -7.45 -3.08
CA GLU A 213 6.15 -8.18 -2.97
C GLU A 213 6.36 -8.79 -1.59
N ASN A 214 5.93 -8.14 -0.50
CA ASN A 214 6.04 -8.72 0.83
C ASN A 214 5.18 -9.99 0.97
N HIS A 215 4.02 -10.05 0.31
CA HIS A 215 3.20 -11.26 0.27
C HIS A 215 3.90 -12.38 -0.50
N ASP A 216 4.49 -12.06 -1.66
CA ASP A 216 5.18 -13.03 -2.50
C ASP A 216 6.50 -13.50 -1.85
N HIS A 217 7.22 -12.59 -1.20
CA HIS A 217 8.44 -12.87 -0.45
C HIS A 217 8.18 -13.80 0.72
N ASP A 218 7.01 -13.76 1.36
CA ASP A 218 6.66 -14.73 2.40
C ASP A 218 6.63 -16.16 1.82
N VAL A 219 6.16 -16.32 0.59
CA VAL A 219 6.15 -17.60 -0.14
C VAL A 219 7.58 -18.00 -0.53
N TYR A 220 8.35 -17.09 -1.13
CA TYR A 220 9.75 -17.36 -1.52
C TYR A 220 10.63 -17.70 -0.32
N ARG A 221 10.45 -17.02 0.82
CA ARG A 221 11.16 -17.33 2.07
C ARG A 221 10.82 -18.73 2.57
N ARG A 222 9.62 -19.26 2.33
CA ARG A 222 9.26 -20.64 2.69
C ARG A 222 9.94 -21.64 1.75
N PHE A 223 9.84 -21.45 0.43
CA PHE A 223 10.48 -22.33 -0.55
C PHE A 223 12.00 -22.37 -0.41
N ALA A 224 12.63 -21.22 -0.16
CA ALA A 224 14.07 -21.17 0.09
C ALA A 224 14.45 -21.97 1.35
N LYS A 225 13.69 -21.82 2.44
CA LYS A 225 13.92 -22.55 3.70
C LYS A 225 13.78 -24.07 3.52
N GLU A 226 12.79 -24.53 2.77
CA GLU A 226 12.59 -25.96 2.48
C GLU A 226 13.81 -26.57 1.76
N ARG A 227 14.55 -25.76 1.02
CA ARG A 227 15.76 -26.17 0.28
C ARG A 227 17.05 -25.94 1.06
N GLY A 228 16.97 -25.45 2.29
CA GLY A 228 18.13 -25.04 3.06
C GLY A 228 18.85 -23.82 2.48
N GLN A 229 18.17 -23.02 1.66
CA GLN A 229 18.68 -21.78 1.08
C GLN A 229 18.08 -20.56 1.80
N THR A 230 18.73 -19.41 1.66
CA THR A 230 18.24 -18.14 2.20
C THR A 230 17.76 -17.23 1.07
N PHE A 231 16.51 -16.79 1.18
CA PHE A 231 15.97 -15.76 0.30
C PHE A 231 16.61 -14.40 0.62
N GLU A 232 17.20 -13.76 -0.39
CA GLU A 232 17.71 -12.38 -0.29
C GLU A 232 17.05 -11.50 -1.35
N ASN A 233 16.49 -10.38 -0.90
CA ASN A 233 15.88 -9.38 -1.78
C ASN A 233 16.97 -8.70 -2.64
N SER A 234 16.78 -8.69 -3.95
CA SER A 234 17.72 -8.07 -4.90
C SER A 234 17.64 -6.54 -4.90
N PHE A 235 16.52 -5.97 -4.43
CA PHE A 235 16.28 -4.52 -4.35
C PHE A 235 16.74 -3.89 -3.03
N ASP A 236 17.13 -4.68 -2.03
CA ASP A 236 17.61 -4.15 -0.75
C ASP A 236 19.06 -3.65 -0.87
N LEU A 237 19.24 -2.33 -0.90
CA LEU A 237 20.54 -1.63 -0.91
C LEU A 237 21.00 -1.26 0.51
N GLY A 238 20.19 -1.54 1.53
CA GLY A 238 20.35 -1.15 2.92
C GLY A 238 19.38 -0.06 3.36
N LYS A 239 18.91 -0.13 4.60
CA LYS A 239 17.80 0.68 5.16
C LYS A 239 17.86 2.18 4.84
N LEU A 240 19.00 2.83 5.10
CA LEU A 240 19.15 4.27 4.87
C LEU A 240 19.19 4.61 3.37
N LYS A 241 19.85 3.77 2.56
CA LYS A 241 19.93 3.96 1.11
C LYS A 241 18.58 3.72 0.45
N ASN A 242 17.81 2.75 0.92
CA ASN A 242 16.46 2.49 0.42
C ASN A 242 15.53 3.68 0.72
N LEU A 243 15.62 4.28 1.92
CA LEU A 243 14.88 5.50 2.27
C LEU A 243 15.32 6.70 1.41
N GLU A 244 16.62 6.90 1.25
CA GLU A 244 17.19 7.96 0.42
C GLU A 244 16.73 7.83 -1.04
N LEU A 245 16.75 6.61 -1.58
CA LEU A 245 16.25 6.29 -2.91
C LEU A 245 14.73 6.49 -3.02
N PHE A 246 13.97 6.08 -2.02
CA PHE A 246 12.52 6.19 -2.01
C PHE A 246 12.06 7.66 -2.06
N PHE A 247 12.65 8.49 -1.19
CA PHE A 247 12.36 9.91 -1.12
C PHE A 247 13.15 10.75 -2.13
N ASN A 248 14.04 10.13 -2.90
CA ASN A 248 14.94 10.78 -3.85
C ASN A 248 15.73 11.94 -3.20
N LEU A 249 16.26 11.70 -1.99
CA LEU A 249 17.03 12.66 -1.21
C LEU A 249 18.53 12.51 -1.48
N GLY A 250 19.33 13.52 -1.14
CA GLY A 250 20.79 13.43 -1.15
C GLY A 250 21.47 13.93 -2.44
N GLU A 251 22.69 13.45 -2.68
CA GLU A 251 23.56 13.95 -3.76
C GLU A 251 22.96 13.64 -5.15
N GLY A 252 22.47 14.66 -5.85
CA GLY A 252 21.83 14.54 -7.17
C GLY A 252 20.29 14.41 -7.13
N GLY A 253 19.70 14.43 -5.93
CA GLY A 253 18.26 14.38 -5.69
C GLY A 253 17.68 15.72 -5.24
N TYR A 254 16.76 15.65 -4.28
CA TYR A 254 16.05 16.78 -3.68
C TYR A 254 16.55 17.08 -2.27
N SER A 255 16.42 18.34 -1.84
CA SER A 255 16.71 18.75 -0.46
C SER A 255 15.69 18.14 0.52
N TYR A 256 16.12 17.88 1.76
CA TYR A 256 15.24 17.46 2.87
C TYR A 256 14.03 18.39 3.08
N THR A 257 14.15 19.66 2.71
CA THR A 257 13.03 20.63 2.75
C THR A 257 11.86 20.25 1.83
N SER A 258 12.11 19.42 0.81
CA SER A 258 11.09 18.94 -0.12
C SER A 258 10.15 17.90 0.50
N LEU A 259 10.57 17.25 1.60
CA LEU A 259 9.68 16.42 2.42
C LEU A 259 8.77 17.25 3.32
N LEU A 260 9.24 18.44 3.69
CA LEU A 260 8.52 19.29 4.64
C LEU A 260 7.40 20.08 3.99
N LEU A 261 7.49 20.35 2.69
CA LEU A 261 6.54 21.17 1.95
C LEU A 261 5.72 20.31 0.98
N PRO A 262 4.45 20.67 0.71
CA PRO A 262 3.62 19.99 -0.28
C PRO A 262 4.11 20.35 -1.69
N LEU A 263 5.22 19.74 -2.10
CA LEU A 263 5.86 19.91 -3.40
C LEU A 263 5.80 18.60 -4.18
N ARG A 264 5.59 18.72 -5.48
CA ARG A 264 5.69 17.61 -6.44
C ARG A 264 7.16 17.28 -6.63
N VAL A 265 7.51 16.07 -6.22
CA VAL A 265 8.85 15.48 -6.36
C VAL A 265 8.79 14.47 -7.50
N MET A 266 9.79 14.49 -8.38
CA MET A 266 9.92 13.48 -9.42
C MET A 266 10.36 12.14 -8.80
N PRO A 267 9.73 11.01 -9.17
CA PRO A 267 10.27 9.70 -8.80
C PRO A 267 11.72 9.58 -9.27
N TYR A 268 12.54 8.83 -8.52
CA TYR A 268 13.95 8.68 -8.89
C TYR A 268 14.15 7.91 -10.20
N THR A 269 13.19 7.05 -10.55
CA THR A 269 13.22 6.19 -11.74
C THR A 269 11.97 6.34 -12.61
N ASP A 270 12.07 5.83 -13.83
CA ASP A 270 11.01 5.77 -14.83
C ASP A 270 9.95 4.70 -14.54
N GLY A 271 10.13 3.88 -13.50
CA GLY A 271 9.17 2.84 -13.08
C GLY A 271 9.33 1.51 -13.81
N ARG A 272 10.22 1.42 -14.81
CA ARG A 272 10.60 0.17 -15.52
C ARG A 272 11.85 -0.46 -14.94
N THR A 273 12.70 0.37 -14.38
CA THR A 273 14.04 0.01 -13.97
C THR A 273 14.22 0.43 -12.52
N TRP A 274 14.79 -0.46 -11.72
CA TRP A 274 14.98 -0.20 -10.30
C TRP A 274 16.44 -0.47 -9.96
N ALA A 275 17.01 0.33 -9.06
CA ALA A 275 18.37 0.11 -8.61
C ALA A 275 18.45 -1.23 -7.88
N ARG A 276 19.29 -2.14 -8.38
CA ARG A 276 19.52 -3.46 -7.79
C ARG A 276 20.85 -3.49 -7.08
N ARG A 277 20.98 -4.41 -6.12
CA ARG A 277 22.25 -4.70 -5.45
C ARG A 277 23.26 -5.19 -6.49
N LEU A 278 24.51 -4.73 -6.37
CA LEU A 278 25.57 -5.08 -7.32
C LEU A 278 25.76 -6.61 -7.40
N GLY A 279 25.69 -7.16 -8.60
CA GLY A 279 25.83 -8.61 -8.84
C GLY A 279 24.53 -9.43 -8.75
N TYR A 280 23.38 -8.79 -8.50
CA TYR A 280 22.08 -9.46 -8.45
C TYR A 280 21.25 -9.11 -9.68
N ALA A 281 21.10 -10.07 -10.59
CA ALA A 281 20.17 -9.97 -11.72
C ALA A 281 18.75 -10.36 -11.31
N THR A 282 18.60 -11.31 -10.38
CA THR A 282 17.31 -11.81 -9.86
C THR A 282 17.38 -11.95 -8.33
N HIS A 283 16.24 -12.20 -7.68
CA HIS A 283 16.20 -12.52 -6.25
C HIS A 283 17.00 -13.79 -5.97
N ARG A 284 17.83 -13.79 -4.93
CA ARG A 284 18.61 -14.97 -4.57
C ARG A 284 17.73 -15.94 -3.80
N GLY A 285 17.78 -17.21 -4.18
CA GLY A 285 16.96 -18.28 -3.57
C GLY A 285 15.63 -18.51 -4.28
N VAL A 286 15.37 -17.84 -5.40
CA VAL A 286 14.24 -18.08 -6.31
C VAL A 286 14.78 -18.72 -7.59
N GLN A 287 14.20 -19.84 -8.04
CA GLN A 287 14.56 -20.45 -9.33
C GLN A 287 13.67 -19.92 -10.46
N PRO A 288 14.13 -19.97 -11.73
CA PRO A 288 13.27 -19.69 -12.88
C PRO A 288 12.03 -20.60 -12.86
N GLY A 289 10.83 -20.01 -13.00
CA GLY A 289 9.53 -20.71 -12.91
C GLY A 289 8.92 -20.76 -11.49
N GLU A 290 9.57 -20.16 -10.49
CA GLU A 290 9.00 -19.98 -9.15
C GLU A 290 8.54 -18.55 -8.88
N GLU A 291 8.80 -17.63 -9.80
CA GLU A 291 8.31 -16.27 -9.72
C GLU A 291 6.79 -16.29 -9.90
N LEU A 292 6.07 -15.75 -8.92
CA LEU A 292 4.61 -15.75 -8.86
C LEU A 292 3.96 -14.74 -9.81
N THR A 293 4.76 -14.00 -10.57
CA THR A 293 4.31 -13.06 -11.60
C THR A 293 4.10 -13.82 -12.90
N ASP A 294 2.94 -14.45 -13.01
CA ASP A 294 2.20 -14.88 -14.19
C ASP A 294 2.99 -15.40 -15.42
N ASP A 295 2.99 -16.72 -15.60
CA ASP A 295 3.06 -17.40 -16.90
C ASP A 295 1.68 -17.32 -17.61
N ASP A 296 1.05 -16.14 -17.70
CA ASP A 296 -0.28 -15.97 -18.32
C ASP A 296 -0.22 -15.85 -19.87
N ASP A 297 0.96 -15.95 -20.49
CA ASP A 297 1.14 -15.67 -21.93
C ASP A 297 1.31 -16.91 -22.84
N ASP A 298 1.35 -18.15 -22.32
CA ASP A 298 1.72 -19.33 -23.13
C ASP A 298 0.54 -20.25 -23.57
N ASP A 299 -0.71 -19.97 -23.18
CA ASP A 299 -1.85 -20.89 -23.43
C ASP A 299 -2.79 -20.49 -24.60
N ASP A 300 -2.57 -19.37 -25.30
CA ASP A 300 -3.51 -18.86 -26.33
C ASP A 300 -3.13 -19.20 -27.80
N ASP A 301 -2.09 -19.99 -28.07
CA ASP A 301 -1.61 -20.29 -29.44
C ASP A 301 -2.01 -21.67 -30.04
N GLU A 302 -2.91 -22.43 -29.40
CA GLU A 302 -3.46 -23.66 -29.99
C GLU A 302 -5.01 -23.67 -30.06
N ALA A 303 -5.58 -22.97 -31.06
CA ALA A 303 -6.94 -23.23 -31.54
C ALA A 303 -7.13 -22.91 -33.03
#